data_AF-A0A2K8Z7R8-F1
#
_entry.id   AF-A0A2K8Z7R8-F1
#
_cell.length_a   1.000
_cell.length_b   1.000
_cell.length_c   1.000
_cell.angle_alpha   90.00
_cell.angle_beta   90.00
_cell.angle_gamma   90.00
#
_symmetry.space_group_name_H-M   'P 1'
#
loop_
_entity.id
_entity.type
_entity.pdbx_description
1 polymer ?
#
loop_
_entity_poly.entity_id
_entity_poly.type
_entity_poly.pdbx_seq_one_letter_code
_entity_poly.pdbx_strand_id
1 'polypeptide(L)'
;MLSLADTTDLLDQTTTQLMGESDALTPQAGIALIDSWLAPLQVGENSRPLADQLVTLKVLLAANPVDESAVRGVVGPLAEQLTLFSTQMGGEGEMPALLEGLATALRQASDGSKADTAESPK
;
A
#
# COMPACT_ATOMS: atom_id res chain seq x y z
N MET A 1 -0.29 14.84 14.39
CA MET A 1 -1.20 13.68 14.56
C MET A 1 -2.32 13.87 13.57
N LEU A 2 -2.64 12.83 12.80
CA LEU A 2 -3.84 12.82 11.96
C LEU A 2 -5.08 12.78 12.85
N SER A 3 -6.14 13.45 12.43
CA SER A 3 -7.45 13.28 13.05
C SER A 3 -8.03 11.91 12.70
N LEU A 4 -9.01 11.46 13.47
CA LEU A 4 -9.89 10.34 13.14
C LEU A 4 -10.52 10.51 11.74
N ALA A 5 -10.87 11.75 11.40
CA ALA A 5 -11.41 12.09 10.08
C ALA A 5 -10.38 11.88 8.96
N ASP A 6 -9.15 12.38 9.13
CA ASP A 6 -8.08 12.20 8.13
C ASP A 6 -7.70 10.72 7.96
N THR A 7 -7.77 9.98 9.07
CA THR A 7 -7.52 8.53 9.13
C THR A 7 -8.58 7.74 8.35
N THR A 8 -9.86 8.07 8.56
CA THR A 8 -10.97 7.43 7.87
C THR A 8 -10.96 7.74 6.37
N ASP A 9 -10.66 8.99 6.01
CA ASP A 9 -10.56 9.43 4.62
C ASP A 9 -9.39 8.73 3.90
N LEU A 10 -8.26 8.55 4.57
CA LEU A 10 -7.13 7.79 4.03
C LEU A 10 -7.49 6.30 3.80
N LEU A 11 -8.24 5.69 4.71
CA LEU A 11 -8.79 4.34 4.52
C LEU A 11 -9.69 4.27 3.30
N ASP A 12 -10.66 5.17 3.21
CA ASP A 12 -11.65 5.21 2.13
C ASP A 12 -10.99 5.41 0.76
N GLN A 13 -10.05 6.35 0.65
CA GLN A 13 -9.25 6.56 -0.56
C GLN A 13 -8.44 5.31 -0.92
N THR A 14 -7.82 4.67 0.07
CA THR A 14 -7.06 3.43 -0.13
C THR A 14 -7.99 2.35 -0.68
N THR A 15 -9.11 2.08 -0.02
CA THR A 15 -10.07 1.06 -0.42
C THR A 15 -10.68 1.33 -1.80
N THR A 16 -11.11 2.56 -2.08
CA THR A 16 -11.72 2.96 -3.36
C THR A 16 -10.76 2.75 -4.53
N GLN A 17 -9.47 3.11 -4.38
CA GLN A 17 -8.47 2.87 -5.41
C GLN A 17 -8.20 1.38 -5.66
N LEU A 18 -8.35 0.53 -4.65
CA LEU A 18 -8.04 -0.89 -4.74
C LEU A 18 -9.20 -1.73 -5.25
N MET A 19 -10.43 -1.35 -4.93
CA MET A 19 -11.63 -2.01 -5.46
C MET A 19 -11.83 -1.73 -6.95
N GLY A 20 -10.97 -0.92 -7.58
CA GLY A 20 -11.12 -0.51 -8.97
C GLY A 20 -12.38 0.33 -9.20
N GLU A 21 -12.94 0.88 -8.12
CA GLU A 21 -14.04 1.85 -8.19
C GLU A 21 -13.53 3.22 -8.68
N SER A 22 -12.22 3.43 -8.60
CA SER A 22 -11.47 4.44 -9.36
C SER A 22 -10.71 3.79 -10.53
N ASP A 23 -10.29 4.63 -11.48
CA ASP A 23 -9.41 4.26 -12.61
C ASP A 23 -8.29 3.29 -12.20
N ALA A 24 -7.85 2.42 -13.13
CA ALA A 24 -6.89 1.36 -12.85
C ALA A 24 -5.68 1.88 -12.06
N LEU A 25 -5.20 1.11 -11.08
CA LEU A 25 -4.10 1.51 -10.18
C LEU A 25 -2.82 1.85 -10.98
N THR A 26 -2.63 3.12 -11.31
CA THR A 26 -1.46 3.61 -12.07
C THR A 26 -0.26 3.82 -11.13
N PRO A 27 0.98 3.83 -11.66
CA PRO A 27 2.15 4.19 -10.85
C PRO A 27 2.00 5.55 -10.15
N GLN A 28 1.39 6.54 -10.81
CA GLN A 28 1.14 7.86 -10.27
C GLN A 28 0.12 7.83 -9.12
N ALA A 29 -0.96 7.07 -9.28
CA ALA A 29 -1.97 6.89 -8.25
C ALA A 29 -1.39 6.16 -7.03
N GLY A 30 -0.55 5.15 -7.26
CA GLY A 30 0.22 4.46 -6.21
C GLY A 30 1.18 5.38 -5.46
N ILE A 31 1.89 6.28 -6.15
CA ILE A 31 2.75 7.29 -5.52
C ILE A 31 1.94 8.23 -4.62
N ALA A 32 0.81 8.75 -5.10
CA ALA A 32 -0.05 9.65 -4.33
C ALA A 32 -0.60 8.97 -3.07
N LEU A 33 -0.98 7.70 -3.19
CA LEU A 33 -1.41 6.88 -2.06
C LEU A 33 -0.27 6.73 -1.04
N ILE A 34 0.93 6.36 -1.49
CA ILE A 34 2.11 6.22 -0.63
C ILE A 34 2.43 7.52 0.12
N ASP A 35 2.40 8.67 -0.55
CA ASP A 35 2.66 9.97 0.10
C ASP A 35 1.68 10.24 1.25
N SER A 36 0.42 9.86 1.07
CA SER A 36 -0.62 10.01 2.09
C SER A 36 -0.36 9.12 3.32
N TRP A 37 0.26 7.96 3.13
CA TRP A 37 0.67 7.03 4.19
C TRP A 37 1.99 7.38 4.86
N LEU A 38 2.91 8.07 4.17
CA LEU A 38 4.18 8.49 4.77
C LEU A 38 4.00 9.50 5.90
N ALA A 39 3.06 10.44 5.77
CA ALA A 39 2.78 11.44 6.79
C ALA A 39 2.42 10.84 8.17
N PRO A 40 1.49 9.87 8.31
CA PRO A 40 1.26 9.17 9.58
C PRO A 40 2.49 8.40 10.09
N LEU A 41 3.16 7.68 9.19
CA LEU A 41 4.16 6.68 9.56
C LEU A 41 5.51 7.28 9.96
N GLN A 42 5.83 8.49 9.48
CA GLN A 42 7.05 9.19 9.89
C GLN A 42 6.98 9.78 11.30
N VAL A 43 5.78 9.97 11.84
CA VAL A 43 5.58 10.53 13.20
C VAL A 43 5.90 9.49 14.27
N GLY A 44 5.62 8.21 14.02
CA GLY A 44 5.91 7.13 14.96
C GLY A 44 7.35 6.63 14.82
N GLU A 45 8.10 6.60 15.92
CA GLU A 45 9.48 6.05 15.92
C GLU A 45 9.48 4.57 15.51
N ASN A 46 8.47 3.82 15.95
CA ASN A 46 8.31 2.40 15.61
C ASN A 46 7.88 2.17 14.15
N SER A 47 7.24 3.15 13.50
CA SER A 47 6.73 3.05 12.12
C SER A 47 7.69 3.58 11.06
N ARG A 48 8.82 4.18 11.45
CA ARG A 48 9.91 4.57 10.55
C ARG A 48 10.35 3.49 9.56
N PRO A 49 10.63 2.22 9.96
CA PRO A 49 11.05 1.20 9.01
C PRO A 49 10.00 0.93 7.91
N LEU A 50 8.70 1.08 8.21
CA LEU A 50 7.64 0.99 7.19
C LEU A 50 7.63 2.21 6.28
N ALA A 51 7.84 3.41 6.83
CA ALA A 51 7.95 4.63 6.04
C ALA A 51 9.12 4.55 5.04
N ASP A 52 10.29 4.05 5.46
CA ASP A 52 11.45 3.86 4.56
C ASP A 52 11.15 2.90 3.39
N GLN A 53 10.40 1.83 3.64
CA GLN A 53 10.02 0.89 2.57
C GLN A 53 8.98 1.47 1.62
N LEU A 54 8.04 2.26 2.14
CA LEU A 54 7.10 3.02 1.31
C LEU A 54 7.84 4.05 0.44
N VAL A 55 8.85 4.73 0.98
CA VAL A 55 9.73 5.60 0.17
C VAL A 55 10.44 4.81 -0.92
N THR A 56 10.96 3.62 -0.61
CA THR A 56 11.60 2.74 -1.60
C THR A 56 10.63 2.36 -2.72
N LEU A 57 9.41 1.95 -2.37
CA LEU A 57 8.37 1.64 -3.35
C LEU A 57 8.02 2.85 -4.22
N LYS A 58 7.88 4.04 -3.61
CA LYS A 58 7.65 5.29 -4.34
C LYS A 58 8.76 5.57 -5.36
N VAL A 59 10.02 5.37 -5.00
CA VAL A 59 11.16 5.55 -5.93
C VAL A 59 11.08 4.59 -7.11
N LEU A 60 10.70 3.33 -6.86
CA LEU A 60 10.53 2.33 -7.93
C LEU A 60 9.37 2.67 -8.87
N LEU A 61 8.25 3.16 -8.33
CA LEU A 61 7.10 3.60 -9.13
C LEU A 61 7.40 4.88 -9.94
N ALA A 62 8.33 5.72 -9.47
CA ALA A 62 8.76 6.93 -10.15
C ALA A 62 9.85 6.67 -11.22
N ALA A 63 10.38 5.44 -11.31
CA ALA A 63 11.36 5.08 -12.32
C ALA A 63 10.75 5.11 -13.73
N ASN A 64 11.58 5.42 -14.74
CA ASN A 64 11.14 5.44 -16.13
C ASN A 64 12.16 4.69 -17.03
N PRO A 65 11.80 3.52 -17.59
CA PRO A 65 10.54 2.80 -17.39
C PRO A 65 10.41 2.24 -15.96
N VAL A 66 9.18 2.00 -15.50
CA VAL A 66 8.92 1.36 -14.21
C VAL A 66 9.42 -0.08 -14.26
N ASP A 67 10.22 -0.48 -13.27
CA ASP A 67 10.66 -1.87 -13.12
C ASP A 67 9.61 -2.66 -12.33
N GLU A 68 8.67 -3.26 -13.05
CA GLU A 68 7.58 -4.05 -12.44
C GLU A 68 8.08 -5.23 -11.60
N SER A 69 9.24 -5.81 -11.93
CA SER A 69 9.82 -6.92 -11.18
C SER A 69 10.37 -6.43 -9.85
N ALA A 70 11.07 -5.29 -9.84
CA ALA A 70 11.52 -4.64 -8.62
C ALA A 70 10.35 -4.17 -7.75
N VAL A 71 9.31 -3.59 -8.36
CA VAL A 71 8.09 -3.19 -7.64
C VAL A 71 7.44 -4.38 -6.95
N ARG A 72 7.19 -5.49 -7.67
CA ARG A 72 6.61 -6.71 -7.07
C ARG A 72 7.50 -7.29 -5.97
N GLY A 73 8.81 -7.23 -6.14
CA GLY A 73 9.79 -7.66 -5.14
C GLY A 73 9.72 -6.90 -3.82
N VAL A 74 9.21 -5.66 -3.82
CA VAL A 74 9.06 -4.83 -2.62
C VAL A 74 7.64 -4.86 -2.06
N VAL A 75 6.62 -4.88 -2.92
CA VAL A 75 5.20 -4.81 -2.52
C VAL A 75 4.80 -5.98 -1.61
N GLY A 76 5.21 -7.21 -1.94
CA GLY A 76 4.88 -8.40 -1.13
C GLY A 76 5.43 -8.34 0.30
N PRO A 77 6.75 -8.19 0.48
CA PRO A 77 7.37 -8.06 1.81
C PRO A 77 6.85 -6.86 2.61
N LEU A 78 6.52 -5.75 1.95
CA LEU A 78 5.95 -4.57 2.61
C LEU A 78 4.55 -4.88 3.17
N ALA A 79 3.72 -5.60 2.42
CA ALA A 79 2.40 -6.02 2.90
C ALA A 79 2.49 -6.93 4.13
N GLU A 80 3.44 -7.86 4.16
CA GLU A 80 3.68 -8.73 5.32
C GLU A 80 4.10 -7.91 6.54
N GLN A 81 5.00 -6.95 6.37
CA GLN A 81 5.45 -6.10 7.47
C GLN A 81 4.35 -5.19 8.00
N LEU A 82 3.46 -4.67 7.14
CA LEU A 82 2.30 -3.90 7.57
C LEU A 82 1.35 -4.73 8.44
N THR A 83 1.08 -6.00 8.07
CA THR A 83 0.29 -6.93 8.91
C THR A 83 1.00 -7.28 10.22
N LEU A 84 2.31 -7.47 10.21
CA LEU A 84 3.06 -7.74 11.44
C LEU A 84 3.05 -6.52 12.38
N PHE A 85 3.14 -5.33 11.81
CA PHE A 85 3.17 -4.09 12.57
C PHE A 85 1.80 -3.74 13.14
N SER A 86 0.72 -3.94 12.36
CA SER A 86 -0.66 -3.81 12.85
C SER A 86 -0.93 -4.73 14.05
N THR A 87 -0.49 -5.99 13.95
CA THR A 87 -0.62 -6.98 15.03
C THR A 87 0.15 -6.57 16.29
N GLN A 88 1.38 -6.06 16.13
CA GLN A 88 2.24 -5.63 17.25
C GLN A 88 1.72 -4.39 17.97
N MET A 89 1.01 -3.49 17.28
CA MET A 89 0.37 -2.33 17.91
C MET A 89 -0.80 -2.72 18.82
N GLY A 90 -1.30 -3.96 18.73
CA GLY A 90 -2.52 -4.41 19.39
C GLY A 90 -3.76 -4.03 18.57
N GLY A 91 -4.83 -4.83 18.66
CA GLY A 91 -6.05 -4.62 17.87
C GLY A 91 -6.91 -3.44 18.32
N GLU A 92 -6.47 -2.66 19.31
CA GLU A 92 -7.20 -1.51 19.84
C GLU A 92 -6.73 -0.22 19.17
N GLY A 93 -7.56 0.33 18.29
CA GLY A 93 -7.33 1.61 17.62
C GLY A 93 -7.51 1.55 16.11
N GLU A 94 -7.51 2.71 15.46
CA GLU A 94 -7.73 2.83 14.02
C GLU A 94 -6.46 2.57 13.19
N MET A 95 -5.27 2.83 13.77
CA MET A 95 -3.99 2.64 13.09
C MET A 95 -3.68 1.18 12.72
N PRO A 96 -3.97 0.17 13.56
CA PRO A 96 -3.87 -1.24 13.16
C PRO A 96 -4.78 -1.59 11.97
N ALA A 97 -6.04 -1.13 11.97
CA ALA A 97 -7.00 -1.41 10.90
C ALA A 97 -6.60 -0.74 9.58
N LEU A 98 -6.10 0.49 9.66
CA LEU A 98 -5.42 1.22 8.60
C LEU A 98 -4.31 0.39 7.95
N LEU A 99 -3.37 -0.08 8.76
CA LEU A 99 -2.20 -0.83 8.29
C LEU A 99 -2.60 -2.17 7.66
N GLU A 100 -3.61 -2.85 8.21
CA GLU A 100 -4.18 -4.08 7.62
C GLU A 100 -4.84 -3.81 6.26
N GLY A 101 -5.57 -2.69 6.12
CA GLY A 101 -6.15 -2.25 4.86
C GLY A 101 -5.09 -2.03 3.79
N LEU A 102 -4.01 -1.32 4.14
CA LEU A 102 -2.87 -1.09 3.25
C LEU A 102 -2.09 -2.39 2.94
N ALA A 103 -1.93 -3.29 3.90
CA ALA A 103 -1.32 -4.59 3.64
C ALA A 103 -2.11 -5.39 2.60
N THR A 104 -3.43 -5.44 2.77
CA THR A 104 -4.36 -6.09 1.85
C THR A 104 -4.32 -5.44 0.48
N ALA A 105 -4.22 -4.11 0.42
CA ALA A 105 -4.03 -3.33 -0.79
C ALA A 105 -2.83 -3.79 -1.62
N LEU A 106 -1.68 -3.82 -0.97
CA LEU A 106 -0.41 -4.15 -1.58
C LEU A 106 -0.42 -5.61 -2.06
N ARG A 107 -1.00 -6.54 -1.29
CA ARG A 107 -1.18 -7.93 -1.76
C ARG A 107 -2.00 -7.99 -3.03
N GLN A 108 -3.16 -7.33 -3.08
CA GLN A 108 -4.01 -7.32 -4.28
C GLN A 108 -3.29 -6.71 -5.48
N ALA A 109 -2.54 -5.63 -5.29
CA ALA A 109 -1.73 -5.05 -6.36
C ALA A 109 -0.62 -6.00 -6.85
N SER A 110 -0.02 -6.79 -5.94
CA SER A 110 0.98 -7.80 -6.31
C SER A 110 0.38 -9.03 -7.02
N ASP A 111 -0.83 -9.43 -6.64
CA ASP A 111 -1.50 -10.65 -7.13
C ASP A 111 -2.29 -10.39 -8.42
N GLY A 112 -2.89 -9.20 -8.57
CA GLY A 112 -3.63 -8.75 -9.75
C GLY A 112 -2.79 -8.74 -11.05
N SER A 113 -1.47 -8.82 -10.94
CA SER A 113 -0.58 -8.99 -12.10
C SER A 113 -0.47 -10.45 -12.60
N LYS A 114 -1.15 -11.41 -11.96
CA LYS A 114 -1.26 -12.81 -12.41
C LYS A 114 -2.55 -13.15 -13.17
N ALA A 115 -3.42 -12.19 -13.44
CA ALA A 115 -4.73 -12.46 -14.03
C ALA A 115 -4.88 -12.19 -15.54
N ASP A 116 -3.79 -12.05 -16.31
CA ASP A 116 -3.85 -11.98 -17.78
C ASP A 116 -2.90 -13.00 -18.44
N THR A 117 -3.15 -14.30 -18.17
CA THR A 117 -2.75 -15.40 -19.06
C THR A 117 -3.69 -16.59 -18.81
N ALA A 118 -4.99 -16.37 -18.92
CA ALA A 118 -5.94 -17.46 -19.11
C ALA A 118 -6.17 -17.62 -20.62
N GLU A 119 -5.26 -18.37 -21.22
CA GLU A 119 -5.29 -18.92 -22.57
C GLU A 119 -6.73 -19.31 -22.98
N SER A 120 -7.21 -18.73 -24.08
CA SER A 120 -8.46 -19.14 -24.71
C SER A 120 -8.30 -20.54 -25.33
N PRO A 121 -9.05 -21.57 -24.90
CA PRO A 121 -9.10 -22.80 -25.67
C PRO A 121 -10.10 -22.62 -26.82
N LYS A 122 -9.60 -22.81 -28.05
CA LYS A 122 -10.39 -23.03 -29.25
C LYS A 122 -10.64 -24.52 -29.43
#